data_AF-A0A960W6H2-F1
#
_entry.id   AF-A0A960W6H2-F1
#
_cell.length_a   1.000
_cell.length_b   1.000
_cell.length_c   1.000
_cell.angle_alpha   90.00
_cell.angle_beta   90.00
_cell.angle_gamma   90.00
#
_symmetry.space_group_name_H-M   'P 1'
#
loop_
_entity.id
_entity.type
_entity.pdbx_description
1 polymer ?
#
loop_
_entity_poly.entity_id
_entity_poly.type
_entity_poly.pdbx_seq_one_letter_code
_entity_poly.pdbx_strand_id
1 'polypeptide(L)'
;MKTKKGKIKVADITLAQLSRGLYRSNATVFKEIVNNSYDAEATFIKINTNFPSFDYISCIDNGCGMPIGKFLKHFSEGGIGSSTKRKGKQETTPKYNRPIIGRLGIGMMAMGQICHSFQIESHYINENNKNEAYKAEIILRDEGIQSVEEIIRQDDFDGKETDVGEWSYELIDYNENKQGFRIYSSDIRGTFLREMRESLDTDRMKEFSFDLNKLSEKILGHSSVRETGPYIETLWELSILSPLPYQNSLIFLNNNYIKANKSNQLTLKFIKERNEEINKYNFNIYFDGIHLKKLINYQKDEDTTHKLYFIDYDDIILGERLKFQGYFFSQIARGIKPLELNGVQVRLRNVGIGGYDSTFLKYYKRIETIRSKWISGEIFVDEGLESALNIDRDSFNEHEEHYKALQKFLHEKLHEIFNDSRDAAQSVNNEKHKNKEIEKERRIESSINEIINNSYNINRKAIENSAEFIIIDQENKNITLNESITFSRKKKKDEIIKQIELAYFTSREFTKDETERHKLFLKLIKQIIE
;
A
#
# COMPACT_ATOMS: atom_id res chain seq x y z
N MET A 1 14.80 42.77 22.54
CA MET A 1 15.74 42.18 21.57
C MET A 1 15.48 42.78 20.19
N LYS A 2 16.48 42.87 19.30
CA LYS A 2 16.28 43.40 17.94
C LYS A 2 15.81 42.27 17.02
N THR A 3 14.53 42.30 16.64
CA THR A 3 13.99 41.45 15.58
C THR A 3 14.66 41.80 14.26
N LYS A 4 15.19 40.79 13.55
CA LYS A 4 15.67 40.96 12.17
C LYS A 4 14.61 40.43 11.21
N LYS A 5 14.52 41.05 10.03
CA LYS A 5 13.57 40.67 8.99
C LYS A 5 14.21 40.75 7.62
N GLY A 6 13.69 39.96 6.69
CA GLY A 6 14.12 39.94 5.30
C GLY A 6 13.06 39.34 4.39
N LYS A 7 13.35 39.39 3.09
CA LYS A 7 12.53 38.72 2.08
C LYS A 7 13.04 37.29 1.88
N ILE A 8 12.13 36.38 1.59
CA ILE A 8 12.47 35.03 1.17
C ILE A 8 12.86 35.11 -0.30
N LYS A 9 14.14 34.87 -0.57
CA LYS A 9 14.70 34.86 -1.92
C LYS A 9 14.82 33.43 -2.43
N VAL A 10 14.53 33.23 -3.70
CA VAL A 10 14.62 31.95 -4.38
C VAL A 10 15.54 32.10 -5.59
N ALA A 11 16.58 31.27 -5.66
CA ALA A 11 17.68 31.43 -6.63
C ALA A 11 17.35 30.97 -8.05
N ASP A 12 16.32 30.14 -8.24
CA ASP A 12 15.97 29.56 -9.54
C ASP A 12 14.44 29.42 -9.65
N ILE A 13 13.81 30.03 -10.65
CA ILE A 13 12.34 30.15 -10.79
C ILE A 13 11.63 28.79 -10.98
N THR A 14 12.35 27.70 -11.21
CA THR A 14 11.81 26.32 -11.10
C THR A 14 11.20 26.04 -9.71
N LEU A 15 11.64 26.76 -8.67
CA LEU A 15 11.12 26.67 -7.30
C LEU A 15 9.81 27.43 -7.03
N ALA A 16 9.46 28.46 -7.82
CA ALA A 16 8.12 29.07 -7.79
C ALA A 16 7.11 28.18 -8.53
N GLN A 17 7.57 27.44 -9.54
CA GLN A 17 6.78 26.38 -10.16
C GLN A 17 6.62 25.17 -9.23
N LEU A 18 7.50 25.05 -8.21
CA LEU A 18 7.35 24.07 -7.14
C LEU A 18 6.25 24.38 -6.13
N SER A 19 5.99 25.66 -5.91
CA SER A 19 5.30 26.15 -4.72
C SER A 19 3.77 26.05 -4.76
N ARG A 20 3.17 25.42 -5.78
CA ARG A 20 1.71 25.12 -5.79
C ARG A 20 1.31 23.69 -6.16
N GLY A 21 2.22 22.76 -6.48
CA GLY A 21 1.78 21.45 -7.02
C GLY A 21 2.73 20.26 -7.09
N LEU A 22 3.93 20.24 -6.48
CA LEU A 22 4.75 19.00 -6.51
C LEU A 22 4.40 17.99 -5.44
N TYR A 23 4.00 18.47 -4.27
CA TYR A 23 3.50 17.58 -3.24
C TYR A 23 2.08 17.21 -3.63
N ARG A 24 1.89 15.93 -3.93
CA ARG A 24 0.67 15.36 -4.51
C ARG A 24 -0.40 15.11 -3.47
N SER A 25 -0.02 15.12 -2.19
CA SER A 25 -0.88 14.80 -1.06
C SER A 25 -0.44 15.52 0.22
N ASN A 26 -1.36 15.66 1.17
CA ASN A 26 -1.06 16.18 2.51
C ASN A 26 0.04 15.37 3.21
N ALA A 27 0.10 14.06 3.00
CA ALA A 27 1.14 13.19 3.55
C ALA A 27 2.54 13.57 3.06
N THR A 28 2.69 13.95 1.79
CA THR A 28 4.00 14.37 1.24
C THR A 28 4.53 15.68 1.86
N VAL A 29 3.65 16.57 2.30
CA VAL A 29 4.03 17.77 3.08
C VAL A 29 4.59 17.38 4.45
N PHE A 30 3.86 16.54 5.20
CA PHE A 30 4.32 16.07 6.50
C PHE A 30 5.56 15.17 6.39
N LYS A 31 5.70 14.39 5.31
CA LYS A 31 6.88 13.57 5.01
C LYS A 31 8.15 14.41 4.98
N GLU A 32 8.13 15.60 4.40
CA GLU A 32 9.32 16.47 4.38
C GLU A 32 9.73 16.92 5.80
N ILE A 33 8.77 17.23 6.66
CA ILE A 33 9.05 17.60 8.06
C ILE A 33 9.58 16.38 8.84
N VAL A 34 8.95 15.21 8.67
CA VAL A 34 9.40 13.93 9.26
C VAL A 34 10.82 13.59 8.85
N ASN A 35 11.16 13.72 7.56
CA ASN A 35 12.49 13.44 7.04
C ASN A 35 13.54 14.39 7.63
N ASN A 36 13.20 15.67 7.81
CA ASN A 36 14.09 16.63 8.45
C ASN A 36 14.34 16.28 9.92
N SER A 37 13.32 15.86 10.66
CA SER A 37 13.47 15.40 12.05
C SER A 37 14.30 14.11 12.15
N TYR A 38 14.12 13.19 11.20
CA TYR A 38 14.93 11.97 11.10
C TYR A 38 16.42 12.29 10.91
N ASP A 39 16.74 13.19 9.99
CA ASP A 39 18.10 13.67 9.71
C ASP A 39 18.69 14.49 10.86
N ALA A 40 17.84 15.18 11.64
CA ALA A 40 18.22 15.91 12.85
C ALA A 40 18.42 15.01 14.08
N GLU A 41 18.45 13.69 13.88
CA GLU A 41 18.66 12.68 14.94
C GLU A 41 17.59 12.70 16.04
N ALA A 42 16.39 13.19 15.73
CA ALA A 42 15.26 13.11 16.65
C ALA A 42 14.92 11.64 16.92
N THR A 43 14.49 11.31 18.14
CA THR A 43 13.93 9.98 18.45
C THR A 43 12.42 9.96 18.28
N PHE A 44 11.78 11.13 18.27
CA PHE A 44 10.40 11.27 17.89
C PHE A 44 10.13 12.60 17.17
N ILE A 45 9.05 12.61 16.40
CA ILE A 45 8.32 13.80 15.97
C ILE A 45 6.84 13.65 16.34
N LYS A 46 6.25 14.71 16.88
CA LYS A 46 4.82 14.83 17.17
C LYS A 46 4.21 15.83 16.20
N ILE A 47 3.29 15.37 15.38
CA ILE A 47 2.45 16.18 14.50
C ILE A 47 1.07 16.23 15.15
N ASN A 48 0.57 17.43 15.37
CA ASN A 48 -0.77 17.67 15.87
C ASN A 48 -1.46 18.65 14.92
N THR A 49 -2.55 18.22 14.32
CA THR A 49 -3.39 19.01 13.40
C THR A 49 -4.60 19.60 14.12
N ASN A 50 -4.67 19.53 15.45
CA ASN A 50 -5.82 19.93 16.24
C ASN A 50 -7.11 19.24 15.77
N PHE A 51 -7.00 17.93 15.47
CA PHE A 51 -8.15 17.09 15.17
C PHE A 51 -9.21 17.21 16.28
N PRO A 52 -10.51 17.36 15.95
CA PRO A 52 -11.11 17.35 14.61
C PRO A 52 -11.25 18.74 13.96
N SER A 53 -10.75 19.81 14.57
CA SER A 53 -10.93 21.19 14.07
C SER A 53 -10.05 21.50 12.87
N PHE A 54 -8.83 20.95 12.81
CA PHE A 54 -7.85 21.16 11.74
C PHE A 54 -7.34 22.61 11.57
N ASP A 55 -7.70 23.50 12.49
CA ASP A 55 -7.41 24.95 12.47
C ASP A 55 -6.07 25.34 13.10
N TYR A 56 -5.30 24.35 13.53
CA TYR A 56 -3.97 24.56 14.09
C TYR A 56 -3.07 23.36 13.78
N ILE A 57 -1.84 23.63 13.35
CA ILE A 57 -0.83 22.61 13.11
C ILE A 57 0.37 22.89 13.99
N SER A 58 0.88 21.85 14.65
CA SER A 58 2.19 21.86 15.27
C SER A 58 2.99 20.62 14.92
N CYS A 59 4.27 20.81 14.60
CA CYS A 59 5.23 19.73 14.39
C CYS A 59 6.38 19.94 15.37
N ILE A 60 6.60 19.00 16.29
CA ILE A 60 7.58 19.12 17.37
C ILE A 60 8.48 17.88 17.36
N ASP A 61 9.77 18.07 17.18
CA ASP A 61 10.77 17.03 17.34
C ASP A 61 11.72 17.29 18.51
N ASN A 62 12.48 16.26 18.88
CA ASN A 62 13.54 16.34 19.88
C ASN A 62 14.93 16.12 19.29
N GLY A 63 15.15 16.57 18.05
CA GLY A 63 16.43 16.47 17.36
C GLY A 63 17.47 17.47 17.87
N CYS A 64 18.54 17.62 17.11
CA CYS A 64 19.62 18.57 17.40
C CYS A 64 19.25 20.04 17.19
N GLY A 65 18.08 20.32 16.61
CA GLY A 65 17.64 21.66 16.22
C GLY A 65 18.38 22.18 14.98
N MET A 66 18.14 23.44 14.65
CA MET A 66 18.75 24.11 13.51
C MET A 66 19.41 25.41 13.98
N PRO A 67 20.74 25.58 13.78
CA PRO A 67 21.42 26.84 14.09
C PRO A 67 20.90 28.02 13.26
N ILE A 68 20.92 29.23 13.84
CA ILE A 68 20.39 30.43 13.17
C ILE A 68 21.10 30.73 11.84
N GLY A 69 22.42 30.50 11.76
CA GLY A 69 23.17 30.68 10.51
C GLY A 69 22.68 29.75 9.39
N LYS A 70 22.27 28.52 9.73
CA LYS A 70 21.68 27.57 8.78
C LYS A 70 20.29 28.01 8.33
N PHE A 71 19.47 28.54 9.24
CA PHE A 71 18.20 29.19 8.89
C PHE A 71 18.41 30.35 7.92
N LEU A 72 19.29 31.31 8.24
CA LEU A 72 19.54 32.46 7.38
C LEU A 72 20.10 32.05 6.00
N LYS A 73 20.92 31.00 5.94
CA LYS A 73 21.37 30.46 4.66
C LYS A 73 20.22 29.93 3.80
N HIS A 74 19.25 29.24 4.40
CA HIS A 74 18.08 28.71 3.68
C HIS A 74 17.10 29.81 3.24
N PHE A 75 16.93 30.87 4.03
CA PHE A 75 15.89 31.88 3.80
C PHE A 75 16.36 33.23 3.26
N SER A 76 17.66 33.56 3.37
CA SER A 76 18.20 34.90 3.08
C SER A 76 19.32 34.91 2.03
N GLU A 77 20.45 34.24 2.29
CA GLU A 77 21.73 34.54 1.61
C GLU A 77 22.07 33.64 0.41
N GLY A 78 21.53 32.41 0.35
CA GLY A 78 21.86 31.46 -0.72
C GLY A 78 20.70 31.14 -1.66
N GLY A 79 19.49 31.60 -1.36
CA GLY A 79 18.26 31.11 -1.98
C GLY A 79 17.95 29.65 -1.61
N ILE A 80 16.65 29.35 -1.50
CA ILE A 80 16.14 28.00 -1.31
C ILE A 80 16.59 27.13 -2.51
N GLY A 81 17.28 26.00 -2.26
CA GLY A 81 17.80 25.10 -3.30
C GLY A 81 19.32 25.12 -3.53
N SER A 82 20.06 26.08 -2.94
CA SER A 82 21.53 26.19 -3.05
C SER A 82 22.33 25.17 -2.22
N SER A 83 21.68 24.17 -1.63
CA SER A 83 22.38 23.13 -0.86
C SER A 83 23.39 22.46 -1.78
N THR A 84 24.66 22.65 -1.45
CA THR A 84 25.79 22.06 -2.15
C THR A 84 25.53 20.55 -2.21
N LYS A 85 25.39 19.99 -3.43
CA LYS A 85 25.32 18.54 -3.64
C LYS A 85 26.41 17.93 -2.76
N ARG A 86 26.02 17.12 -1.77
CA ARG A 86 26.94 16.57 -0.77
C ARG A 86 27.85 15.53 -1.41
N LYS A 87 28.78 15.96 -2.27
CA LYS A 87 29.87 15.12 -2.76
C LYS A 87 30.84 14.91 -1.59
N GLY A 88 30.96 13.67 -1.11
CA GLY A 88 32.00 13.25 -0.16
C GLY A 88 31.76 13.52 1.34
N LYS A 89 30.51 13.64 1.81
CA LYS A 89 30.20 13.73 3.26
C LYS A 89 29.51 12.47 3.76
N GLN A 90 29.77 12.16 5.04
CA GLN A 90 29.14 11.13 5.87
C GLN A 90 27.69 10.86 5.43
N GLU A 91 27.43 9.66 4.92
CA GLU A 91 26.13 9.26 4.38
C GLU A 91 25.12 8.92 5.46
N THR A 92 25.60 8.80 6.70
CA THR A 92 24.82 8.44 7.87
C THR A 92 24.87 9.52 8.96
N THR A 93 23.84 9.58 9.81
CA THR A 93 23.83 10.48 10.95
C THR A 93 24.79 10.00 12.07
N PRO A 94 25.43 10.90 12.84
CA PRO A 94 26.49 10.50 13.78
C PRO A 94 26.08 9.58 14.94
N LYS A 95 24.90 9.79 15.54
CA LYS A 95 24.43 9.11 16.76
C LYS A 95 23.71 7.80 16.47
N TYR A 96 22.80 7.80 15.49
CA TYR A 96 21.96 6.63 15.17
C TYR A 96 22.38 5.90 13.90
N ASN A 97 23.45 6.36 13.22
CA ASN A 97 23.94 5.80 11.96
C ASN A 97 22.85 5.64 10.89
N ARG A 98 21.92 6.60 10.87
CA ARG A 98 20.77 6.60 9.97
C ARG A 98 21.19 7.07 8.58
N PRO A 99 20.82 6.41 7.47
CA PRO A 99 21.07 6.93 6.13
C PRO A 99 20.39 8.31 5.95
N ILE A 100 21.16 9.35 5.64
CA ILE A 100 20.64 10.73 5.61
C ILE A 100 19.71 10.93 4.40
N ILE A 101 18.50 11.45 4.59
CA ILE A 101 17.47 11.52 3.55
C ILE A 101 17.54 12.84 2.75
N GLY A 102 17.57 13.97 3.43
CA GLY A 102 17.40 15.29 2.82
C GLY A 102 18.57 15.71 1.94
N ARG A 103 18.32 16.41 0.82
CA ARG A 103 19.42 16.89 -0.05
C ARG A 103 19.38 18.37 -0.40
N LEU A 104 18.18 18.92 -0.63
CA LEU A 104 17.97 20.21 -1.31
C LEU A 104 17.66 21.40 -0.38
N GLY A 105 17.37 21.15 0.91
CA GLY A 105 17.05 22.21 1.88
C GLY A 105 15.67 22.89 1.69
N ILE A 106 14.81 22.36 0.82
CA ILE A 106 13.51 22.96 0.45
C ILE A 106 12.31 22.46 1.26
N GLY A 107 12.48 21.40 2.06
CA GLY A 107 11.36 20.65 2.65
C GLY A 107 10.45 21.47 3.57
N MET A 108 10.96 22.55 4.17
CA MET A 108 10.13 23.42 5.02
C MET A 108 9.16 24.31 4.22
N MET A 109 9.40 24.51 2.92
CA MET A 109 8.47 25.22 2.03
C MET A 109 7.25 24.40 1.66
N ALA A 110 7.28 23.07 1.88
CA ALA A 110 6.09 22.24 1.76
C ALA A 110 4.95 22.72 2.67
N MET A 111 5.27 23.32 3.83
CA MET A 111 4.27 23.92 4.74
C MET A 111 3.40 24.98 4.04
N GLY A 112 3.94 25.67 3.04
CA GLY A 112 3.21 26.67 2.26
C GLY A 112 1.99 26.13 1.52
N GLN A 113 1.85 24.81 1.39
CA GLN A 113 0.65 24.19 0.83
C GLN A 113 -0.50 24.02 1.81
N ILE A 114 -0.22 24.07 3.12
CA ILE A 114 -1.21 23.84 4.17
C ILE A 114 -1.41 25.05 5.09
N CYS A 115 -0.45 25.98 5.14
CA CYS A 115 -0.58 27.26 5.85
C CYS A 115 -0.08 28.46 5.01
N HIS A 116 -0.60 29.66 5.29
CA HIS A 116 -0.07 30.90 4.71
C HIS A 116 1.11 31.44 5.51
N SER A 117 1.13 31.19 6.82
CA SER A 117 2.23 31.59 7.70
C SER A 117 2.50 30.53 8.76
N PHE A 118 3.73 30.48 9.27
CA PHE A 118 4.10 29.59 10.37
C PHE A 118 5.26 30.14 11.18
N GLN A 119 5.29 29.78 12.45
CA GLN A 119 6.36 30.10 13.38
C GLN A 119 7.26 28.90 13.58
N ILE A 120 8.55 29.18 13.73
CA ILE A 120 9.60 28.21 14.03
C ILE A 120 10.19 28.56 15.39
N GLU A 121 10.44 27.55 16.21
CA GLU A 121 11.25 27.68 17.42
C GLU A 121 12.31 26.57 17.41
N SER A 122 13.58 26.96 17.46
CA SER A 122 14.71 26.02 17.41
C SER A 122 15.53 26.15 18.67
N HIS A 123 15.73 25.03 19.37
CA HIS A 123 16.59 24.92 20.55
C HIS A 123 17.72 23.97 20.23
N TYR A 124 18.94 24.48 20.15
CA TYR A 124 20.11 23.71 19.70
C TYR A 124 21.34 24.00 20.57
N ILE A 125 22.28 23.06 20.51
CA ILE A 125 23.62 23.22 21.06
C ILE A 125 24.53 23.58 19.88
N ASN A 126 25.20 24.73 19.94
CA ASN A 126 26.08 25.16 18.86
C ASN A 126 27.41 24.37 18.87
N GLU A 127 28.25 24.60 17.86
CA GLU A 127 29.55 23.92 17.71
C GLU A 127 30.52 24.16 18.89
N ASN A 128 30.27 25.20 19.69
CA ASN A 128 31.04 25.55 20.89
C ASN A 128 30.38 25.05 22.20
N ASN A 129 29.46 24.08 22.12
CA ASN A 129 28.70 23.54 23.24
C ASN A 129 27.89 24.57 24.05
N LYS A 130 27.41 25.64 23.40
CA LYS A 130 26.52 26.63 24.03
C LYS A 130 25.07 26.38 23.64
N ASN A 131 24.20 26.46 24.64
CA ASN A 131 22.75 26.41 24.49
C ASN A 131 22.25 27.72 23.84
N GLU A 132 21.64 27.61 22.67
CA GLU A 132 21.10 28.75 21.92
C GLU A 132 19.67 28.45 21.43
N ALA A 133 18.85 29.49 21.39
CA ALA A 133 17.50 29.41 20.87
C ALA A 133 17.10 30.64 20.07
N TYR A 134 16.23 30.45 19.09
CA TYR A 134 15.56 31.54 18.39
C TYR A 134 14.12 31.17 18.06
N LYS A 135 13.32 32.22 17.88
CA LYS A 135 12.00 32.16 17.27
C LYS A 135 12.07 32.84 15.91
N ALA A 136 11.49 32.23 14.90
CA ALA A 136 11.33 32.83 13.58
C ALA A 136 9.86 32.76 13.14
N GLU A 137 9.46 33.71 12.30
CA GLU A 137 8.14 33.74 11.66
C GLU A 137 8.36 33.79 10.16
N ILE A 138 7.65 32.93 9.44
CA ILE A 138 7.65 32.81 8.00
C ILE A 138 6.26 33.14 7.50
N ILE A 139 6.16 34.12 6.60
CA ILE A 139 4.93 34.52 5.94
C ILE A 139 5.12 34.27 4.46
N LEU A 140 4.29 33.40 3.88
CA LEU A 140 4.33 33.07 2.47
C LEU A 140 3.27 33.88 1.73
N ARG A 141 3.65 34.51 0.63
CA ARG A 141 2.70 35.29 -0.17
C ARG A 141 2.03 34.38 -1.19
N ASP A 142 0.70 34.49 -1.26
CA ASP A 142 -0.06 33.85 -2.34
C ASP A 142 0.19 34.53 -3.69
N GLU A 143 0.39 35.84 -3.69
CA GLU A 143 0.62 36.65 -4.88
C GLU A 143 2.13 36.73 -5.19
N GLY A 144 2.55 36.11 -6.30
CA GLY A 144 3.95 36.12 -6.75
C GLY A 144 4.35 34.92 -7.61
N ILE A 145 3.54 33.86 -7.63
CA ILE A 145 3.77 32.71 -8.51
C ILE A 145 2.95 32.91 -9.77
N GLN A 146 3.58 33.51 -10.79
CA GLN A 146 3.07 33.46 -12.16
C GLN A 146 2.81 32.00 -12.56
N SER A 147 1.80 31.75 -13.38
CA SER A 147 1.56 30.39 -13.86
C SER A 147 2.78 29.89 -14.64
N VAL A 148 3.03 28.58 -14.65
CA VAL A 148 4.12 27.96 -15.44
C VAL A 148 4.08 28.46 -16.90
N GLU A 149 2.87 28.69 -17.42
CA GLU A 149 2.59 29.17 -18.78
C GLU A 149 2.90 30.66 -18.99
N GLU A 150 2.70 31.52 -17.98
CA GLU A 150 3.08 32.94 -18.03
C GLU A 150 4.60 33.12 -17.97
N ILE A 151 5.25 32.27 -17.18
CA ILE A 151 6.70 32.21 -17.01
C ILE A 151 7.39 31.78 -18.31
N ILE A 152 6.87 30.75 -18.99
CA ILE A 152 7.41 30.26 -20.27
C ILE A 152 7.22 31.27 -21.42
N ARG A 153 6.20 32.14 -21.36
CA ARG A 153 5.94 33.18 -22.38
C ARG A 153 6.87 34.39 -22.29
N GLN A 154 7.53 34.59 -21.16
CA GLN A 154 8.54 35.63 -21.01
C GLN A 154 9.89 35.04 -21.41
N ASP A 155 10.31 35.29 -22.66
CA ASP A 155 11.61 34.88 -23.26
C ASP A 155 12.86 35.46 -22.54
N ASP A 156 12.70 36.04 -21.35
CA ASP A 156 13.70 36.82 -20.63
C ASP A 156 13.92 36.24 -19.21
N PHE A 157 14.40 35.01 -19.18
CA PHE A 157 14.74 34.27 -17.95
C PHE A 157 16.11 34.64 -17.40
N ASP A 158 16.34 35.93 -17.21
CA ASP A 158 17.58 36.43 -16.64
C ASP A 158 17.52 36.33 -15.11
N GLY A 159 17.67 35.13 -14.54
CA GLY A 159 18.04 34.89 -13.13
C GLY A 159 17.33 35.73 -12.05
N LYS A 160 16.10 36.22 -12.29
CA LYS A 160 15.44 37.17 -11.38
C LYS A 160 15.02 36.46 -10.11
N GLU A 161 15.69 36.77 -9.01
CA GLU A 161 15.29 36.37 -7.66
C GLU A 161 13.81 36.74 -7.44
N THR A 162 12.96 35.73 -7.27
CA THR A 162 11.54 35.95 -7.00
C THR A 162 11.32 36.04 -5.49
N ASP A 163 10.63 37.09 -5.05
CA ASP A 163 10.21 37.30 -3.66
C ASP A 163 8.96 36.45 -3.40
N VAL A 164 9.09 35.40 -2.60
CA VAL A 164 8.00 34.45 -2.30
C VAL A 164 7.39 34.62 -0.91
N GLY A 165 7.89 35.61 -0.14
CA GLY A 165 7.42 35.83 1.22
C GLY A 165 8.40 36.61 2.08
N GLU A 166 8.09 36.68 3.37
CA GLU A 166 8.87 37.38 4.38
C GLU A 166 9.29 36.43 5.49
N TRP A 167 10.45 36.69 6.06
CA TRP A 167 10.89 36.03 7.27
C TRP A 167 11.27 37.08 8.32
N SER A 168 11.04 36.76 9.58
CA SER A 168 11.60 37.48 10.70
C SER A 168 12.12 36.51 11.76
N TYR A 169 13.10 36.93 12.56
CA TYR A 169 13.54 36.15 13.71
C TYR A 169 14.00 37.03 14.87
N GLU A 170 13.96 36.46 16.06
CA GLU A 170 14.56 36.97 17.26
C GLU A 170 15.24 35.86 18.04
N LEU A 171 16.36 36.19 18.70
CA LEU A 171 16.97 35.29 19.67
C LEU A 171 16.06 35.25 20.90
N ILE A 172 15.95 34.08 21.53
CA ILE A 172 15.18 33.88 22.76
C ILE A 172 16.07 33.16 23.79
N ASP A 173 15.67 33.21 25.05
CA ASP A 173 16.35 32.44 26.09
C ASP A 173 16.15 30.94 25.85
N TYR A 174 17.23 30.17 26.06
CA TYR A 174 17.16 28.72 25.92
C TYR A 174 16.31 28.12 27.05
N ASN A 175 15.28 27.37 26.68
CA ASN A 175 14.47 26.63 27.64
C ASN A 175 14.97 25.19 27.74
N GLU A 176 15.50 24.80 28.90
CA GLU A 176 16.04 23.45 29.16
C GLU A 176 15.01 22.32 28.96
N ASN A 177 13.71 22.63 29.05
CA ASN A 177 12.64 21.64 28.77
C ASN A 177 12.29 21.53 27.28
N LYS A 178 12.89 22.37 26.45
CA LYS A 178 12.69 22.40 25.00
C LYS A 178 14.00 22.06 24.30
N GLN A 179 14.05 20.89 23.68
CA GLN A 179 15.11 20.52 22.74
C GLN A 179 14.52 20.37 21.33
N GLY A 180 15.35 20.57 20.30
CA GLY A 180 14.98 20.27 18.92
C GLY A 180 14.22 21.39 18.22
N PHE A 181 13.42 21.00 17.23
CA PHE A 181 12.76 21.92 16.33
C PHE A 181 11.24 21.88 16.49
N ARG A 182 10.61 23.05 16.41
CA ARG A 182 9.17 23.24 16.55
C ARG A 182 8.66 24.10 15.40
N ILE A 183 7.54 23.70 14.81
CA ILE A 183 6.75 24.48 13.86
C ILE A 183 5.35 24.64 14.44
N TYR A 184 4.79 25.84 14.31
CA TYR A 184 3.43 26.18 14.74
C TYR A 184 2.74 27.01 13.67
N SER A 185 1.47 26.71 13.37
CA SER A 185 0.64 27.57 12.53
C SER A 185 -0.81 27.50 12.97
N SER A 186 -1.44 28.67 13.10
CA SER A 186 -2.90 28.84 13.21
C SER A 186 -3.51 29.44 11.94
N ASP A 187 -2.67 29.74 10.94
CA ASP A 187 -3.06 30.38 9.68
C ASP A 187 -3.13 29.31 8.58
N ILE A 188 -4.05 28.37 8.80
CA ILE A 188 -4.24 27.20 7.97
C ILE A 188 -5.04 27.57 6.73
N ARG A 189 -4.64 27.03 5.58
CA ARG A 189 -5.33 27.26 4.31
C ARG A 189 -6.72 26.64 4.33
N GLY A 190 -7.69 27.38 3.79
CA GLY A 190 -9.08 26.93 3.70
C GLY A 190 -9.27 25.64 2.86
N THR A 191 -8.39 25.39 1.88
CA THR A 191 -8.39 24.16 1.07
C THR A 191 -8.08 22.93 1.91
N PHE A 192 -6.98 22.97 2.67
CA PHE A 192 -6.59 21.91 3.61
C PHE A 192 -7.68 21.70 4.67
N LEU A 193 -8.19 22.78 5.26
CA LEU A 193 -9.28 22.71 6.24
C LEU A 193 -10.50 21.97 5.71
N ARG A 194 -10.95 22.32 4.49
CA ARG A 194 -12.12 21.71 3.87
C ARG A 194 -11.88 20.23 3.58
N GLU A 195 -10.76 19.89 2.94
CA GLU A 195 -10.38 18.52 2.59
C GLU A 195 -10.29 17.62 3.83
N MET A 196 -9.60 18.07 4.88
CA MET A 196 -9.47 17.28 6.11
C MET A 196 -10.81 17.09 6.82
N ARG A 197 -11.68 18.10 6.79
CA ARG A 197 -13.04 18.04 7.37
C ARG A 197 -14.01 17.18 6.56
N GLU A 198 -13.78 16.94 5.26
CA GLU A 198 -14.59 15.98 4.47
C GLU A 198 -14.52 14.56 5.04
N SER A 199 -13.47 14.26 5.80
CA SER A 199 -13.31 12.97 6.49
C SER A 199 -14.27 12.80 7.68
N LEU A 200 -14.86 13.88 8.21
CA LEU A 200 -15.48 13.85 9.53
C LEU A 200 -16.92 13.33 9.51
N ASP A 201 -17.08 12.09 9.95
CA ASP A 201 -18.24 11.64 10.74
C ASP A 201 -17.82 11.71 12.22
N THR A 202 -18.05 12.87 12.87
CA THR A 202 -17.38 13.26 14.13
C THR A 202 -17.57 12.28 15.29
N ASP A 203 -18.68 11.54 15.32
CA ASP A 203 -18.98 10.60 16.39
C ASP A 203 -18.17 9.30 16.26
N ARG A 204 -17.97 8.80 15.02
CA ARG A 204 -17.14 7.63 14.75
C ARG A 204 -15.65 7.94 14.74
N MET A 205 -15.26 9.20 14.47
CA MET A 205 -13.85 9.55 14.37
C MET A 205 -13.11 9.70 15.71
N LYS A 206 -13.83 10.04 16.78
CA LYS A 206 -13.25 10.06 18.13
C LYS A 206 -12.83 8.67 18.61
N GLU A 207 -13.50 7.61 18.13
CA GLU A 207 -13.25 6.23 18.59
C GLU A 207 -11.89 5.67 18.17
N PHE A 208 -11.31 6.13 17.05
CA PHE A 208 -10.02 5.68 16.54
C PHE A 208 -8.88 6.67 16.77
N SER A 209 -9.19 7.93 17.13
CA SER A 209 -8.14 8.85 17.58
C SER A 209 -7.34 8.16 18.69
N PHE A 210 -6.01 8.16 18.58
CA PHE A 210 -5.08 7.50 19.52
C PHE A 210 -4.91 5.97 19.44
N ASP A 211 -5.55 5.24 18.52
CA ASP A 211 -5.40 3.78 18.40
C ASP A 211 -5.03 3.32 16.97
N LEU A 212 -3.80 2.82 16.82
CA LEU A 212 -3.27 2.31 15.55
C LEU A 212 -3.98 1.04 15.07
N ASN A 213 -4.46 0.18 15.97
CA ASN A 213 -5.16 -1.05 15.57
C ASN A 213 -6.53 -0.72 14.98
N LYS A 214 -7.28 0.18 15.62
CA LYS A 214 -8.56 0.66 15.07
C LYS A 214 -8.39 1.37 13.74
N LEU A 215 -7.33 2.16 13.58
CA LEU A 215 -6.97 2.76 12.29
C LEU A 215 -6.76 1.68 11.22
N SER A 216 -5.99 0.63 11.54
CA SER A 216 -5.75 -0.51 10.65
C SER A 216 -7.06 -1.24 10.29
N GLU A 217 -7.91 -1.53 11.26
CA GLU A 217 -9.23 -2.18 11.05
C GLU A 217 -10.13 -1.35 10.14
N LYS A 218 -10.17 -0.02 10.35
CA LYS A 218 -10.97 0.90 9.53
C LYS A 218 -10.51 0.89 8.07
N ILE A 219 -9.20 0.91 7.84
CA ILE A 219 -8.61 0.84 6.49
C ILE A 219 -8.93 -0.50 5.83
N LEU A 220 -8.78 -1.61 6.55
CA LEU A 220 -9.07 -2.95 6.04
C LEU A 220 -10.57 -3.19 5.79
N GLY A 221 -11.45 -2.46 6.47
CA GLY A 221 -12.89 -2.49 6.21
C GLY A 221 -13.28 -1.94 4.83
N HIS A 222 -12.40 -1.23 4.15
CA HIS A 222 -12.66 -0.58 2.86
C HIS A 222 -11.88 -1.23 1.73
N SER A 223 -12.33 -1.01 0.50
CA SER A 223 -11.59 -1.55 -0.67
C SER A 223 -10.42 -0.64 -1.03
N SER A 224 -10.58 0.67 -0.86
CA SER A 224 -9.57 1.69 -1.10
C SER A 224 -9.42 2.57 0.13
N VAL A 225 -8.21 3.03 0.42
CA VAL A 225 -7.96 3.98 1.52
C VAL A 225 -8.69 5.30 1.27
N ARG A 226 -8.89 5.69 0.01
CA ARG A 226 -9.60 6.93 -0.35
C ARG A 226 -11.05 6.96 0.14
N GLU A 227 -11.67 5.79 0.29
CA GLU A 227 -13.03 5.66 0.83
C GLU A 227 -13.10 6.03 2.33
N THR A 228 -11.96 6.09 3.03
CA THR A 228 -11.88 6.39 4.45
C THR A 228 -11.78 7.90 4.77
N GLY A 229 -11.62 8.72 3.74
CA GLY A 229 -11.51 10.17 3.82
C GLY A 229 -10.06 10.68 3.91
N PRO A 230 -9.78 11.92 3.48
CA PRO A 230 -8.44 12.50 3.38
C PRO A 230 -7.57 12.43 4.65
N TYR A 231 -8.18 12.49 5.83
CA TYR A 231 -7.46 12.40 7.11
C TYR A 231 -6.82 11.02 7.31
N ILE A 232 -7.61 9.95 7.14
CA ILE A 232 -7.12 8.58 7.29
C ILE A 232 -6.17 8.23 6.14
N GLU A 233 -6.45 8.72 4.92
CA GLU A 233 -5.53 8.61 3.79
C GLU A 233 -4.17 9.24 4.09
N THR A 234 -4.15 10.45 4.68
CA THR A 234 -2.91 11.12 5.09
C THR A 234 -2.12 10.29 6.11
N LEU A 235 -2.79 9.73 7.13
CA LEU A 235 -2.15 8.87 8.13
C LEU A 235 -1.54 7.61 7.49
N TRP A 236 -2.29 6.95 6.62
CA TRP A 236 -1.86 5.73 5.96
C TRP A 236 -0.71 5.99 4.98
N GLU A 237 -0.83 7.01 4.13
CA GLU A 237 0.17 7.37 3.15
C GLU A 237 1.48 7.80 3.83
N LEU A 238 1.40 8.64 4.87
CA LEU A 238 2.58 9.01 5.65
C LEU A 238 3.25 7.78 6.27
N SER A 239 2.48 6.78 6.69
CA SER A 239 3.00 5.54 7.26
C SER A 239 3.81 4.70 6.27
N ILE A 240 3.41 4.67 4.99
CA ILE A 240 4.11 3.91 3.95
C ILE A 240 5.25 4.71 3.30
N LEU A 241 5.23 6.04 3.37
CA LEU A 241 6.29 6.90 2.85
C LEU A 241 7.46 7.03 3.84
N SER A 242 7.18 7.00 5.14
CA SER A 242 8.17 7.23 6.20
C SER A 242 9.09 6.03 6.46
N PRO A 243 10.27 6.24 7.09
CA PRO A 243 11.17 5.17 7.52
C PRO A 243 10.69 4.54 8.83
N LEU A 244 9.48 3.97 8.81
CA LEU A 244 8.85 3.32 9.96
C LEU A 244 8.97 1.79 9.90
N PRO A 245 9.10 1.13 11.06
CA PRO A 245 8.99 -0.33 11.14
C PRO A 245 7.54 -0.78 10.89
N TYR A 246 7.35 -2.03 10.51
CA TYR A 246 6.02 -2.63 10.35
C TYR A 246 5.27 -2.70 11.69
N GLN A 247 3.94 -2.48 11.68
CA GLN A 247 3.08 -2.45 12.88
C GLN A 247 3.12 -3.78 13.65
N ASN A 248 2.84 -4.85 12.94
CA ASN A 248 3.01 -6.21 13.42
C ASN A 248 4.17 -6.77 12.62
N SER A 249 5.07 -7.54 13.23
CA SER A 249 5.96 -8.42 12.46
C SER A 249 5.04 -9.28 11.60
N LEU A 250 4.92 -8.88 10.33
CA LEU A 250 3.76 -9.06 9.46
C LEU A 250 2.90 -10.25 9.87
N ILE A 251 1.60 -10.05 10.13
CA ILE A 251 0.71 -11.10 10.65
C ILE A 251 0.75 -12.42 9.83
N PHE A 252 1.23 -12.37 8.57
CA PHE A 252 1.51 -13.54 7.74
C PHE A 252 2.84 -14.30 8.03
N LEU A 253 3.84 -13.67 8.67
CA LEU A 253 5.13 -14.27 9.07
C LEU A 253 5.00 -15.20 10.28
N ASN A 254 4.11 -14.89 11.22
CA ASN A 254 4.01 -15.59 12.51
C ASN A 254 3.10 -16.82 12.49
N ASN A 255 2.40 -17.06 11.39
CA ASN A 255 1.42 -18.13 11.29
C ASN A 255 1.79 -19.02 10.10
N ASN A 256 1.48 -20.33 10.20
CA ASN A 256 1.76 -21.38 9.21
C ASN A 256 1.08 -21.20 7.81
N TYR A 257 0.77 -19.96 7.39
CA TYR A 257 0.00 -19.60 6.20
C TYR A 257 0.77 -19.76 4.89
N ILE A 258 2.07 -19.58 4.93
CA ILE A 258 2.92 -19.66 3.75
C ILE A 258 3.64 -21.00 3.82
N LYS A 259 3.36 -21.89 2.84
CA LYS A 259 4.04 -23.19 2.76
C LYS A 259 5.54 -22.96 2.83
N ALA A 260 6.20 -23.63 3.77
CA ALA A 260 7.64 -23.52 3.94
C ALA A 260 8.33 -24.01 2.66
N ASN A 261 8.93 -23.07 1.94
CA ASN A 261 9.87 -23.35 0.87
C ASN A 261 11.07 -22.41 1.04
N LYS A 262 12.17 -22.73 0.37
CA LYS A 262 13.44 -22.00 0.50
C LYS A 262 13.28 -20.50 0.16
N SER A 263 12.50 -20.17 -0.88
CA SER A 263 12.25 -18.79 -1.31
C SER A 263 11.49 -17.99 -0.25
N ASN A 264 10.42 -18.58 0.28
CA ASN A 264 9.59 -17.97 1.31
C ASN A 264 10.44 -17.72 2.56
N GLN A 265 11.15 -18.72 3.08
CA GLN A 265 12.00 -18.58 4.27
C GLN A 265 13.05 -17.47 4.13
N LEU A 266 13.69 -17.38 2.96
CA LEU A 266 14.69 -16.35 2.69
C LEU A 266 14.06 -14.95 2.63
N THR A 267 12.87 -14.83 2.04
CA THR A 267 12.09 -13.59 2.03
C THR A 267 11.67 -13.17 3.44
N LEU A 268 11.15 -14.11 4.26
CA LEU A 268 10.75 -13.83 5.65
C LEU A 268 11.95 -13.33 6.47
N LYS A 269 13.11 -13.98 6.29
CA LYS A 269 14.36 -13.58 6.95
C LYS A 269 14.76 -12.16 6.55
N PHE A 270 14.78 -11.86 5.26
CA PHE A 270 15.09 -10.51 4.75
C PHE A 270 14.19 -9.44 5.36
N ILE A 271 12.86 -9.65 5.34
CA ILE A 271 11.92 -8.65 5.86
C ILE A 271 12.12 -8.45 7.38
N LYS A 272 12.39 -9.53 8.12
CA LYS A 272 12.69 -9.46 9.56
C LYS A 272 13.95 -8.65 9.82
N GLU A 273 15.05 -8.97 9.13
CA GLU A 273 16.33 -8.26 9.26
C GLU A 273 16.18 -6.77 8.93
N ARG A 274 15.47 -6.43 7.85
CA ARG A 274 15.19 -5.04 7.47
C ARG A 274 14.35 -4.31 8.53
N ASN A 275 13.34 -4.97 9.09
CA ASN A 275 12.53 -4.38 10.15
C ASN A 275 13.34 -4.17 11.43
N GLU A 276 14.23 -5.10 11.79
CA GLU A 276 15.15 -4.96 12.92
C GLU A 276 16.13 -3.80 12.70
N GLU A 277 16.66 -3.63 11.49
CA GLU A 277 17.50 -2.48 11.13
C GLU A 277 16.76 -1.15 11.32
N ILE A 278 15.55 -1.02 10.76
CA ILE A 278 14.74 0.21 10.89
C ILE A 278 14.42 0.50 12.36
N ASN A 279 14.14 -0.53 13.17
CA ASN A 279 13.92 -0.37 14.61
C ASN A 279 15.16 0.16 15.35
N LYS A 280 16.38 -0.21 14.94
CA LYS A 280 17.62 0.30 15.54
C LYS A 280 17.80 1.80 15.36
N TYR A 281 17.19 2.39 14.33
CA TYR A 281 17.22 3.84 14.15
C TYR A 281 16.49 4.59 15.26
N ASN A 282 15.63 3.94 16.06
CA ASN A 282 14.90 4.54 17.18
C ASN A 282 14.20 5.86 16.81
N PHE A 283 13.41 5.83 15.73
CA PHE A 283 12.66 6.98 15.24
C PHE A 283 11.16 6.68 15.29
N ASN A 284 10.40 7.58 15.92
CA ASN A 284 8.97 7.40 16.16
C ASN A 284 8.18 8.61 15.64
N ILE A 285 7.05 8.35 14.98
CA ILE A 285 6.17 9.40 14.49
C ILE A 285 4.86 9.28 15.25
N TYR A 286 4.42 10.38 15.85
CA TYR A 286 3.10 10.49 16.47
C TYR A 286 2.29 11.52 15.68
N PHE A 287 1.15 11.11 15.14
CA PHE A 287 0.25 12.01 14.40
C PHE A 287 -1.10 12.06 15.13
N ASP A 288 -1.47 13.24 15.62
CA ASP A 288 -2.64 13.44 16.50
C ASP A 288 -2.69 12.42 17.66
N GLY A 289 -1.51 12.09 18.19
CA GLY A 289 -1.34 11.12 19.27
C GLY A 289 -1.34 9.64 18.86
N ILE A 290 -1.59 9.31 17.59
CA ILE A 290 -1.44 7.93 17.07
C ILE A 290 0.05 7.66 16.82
N HIS A 291 0.62 6.63 17.47
CA HIS A 291 1.96 6.16 17.16
C HIS A 291 1.97 5.41 15.84
N LEU A 292 2.48 6.04 14.79
CA LEU A 292 2.48 5.46 13.46
C LEU A 292 3.51 4.32 13.35
N LYS A 293 3.10 3.28 12.64
CA LYS A 293 3.92 2.18 12.13
C LYS A 293 3.54 1.95 10.68
N LYS A 294 4.38 1.27 9.91
CA LYS A 294 4.07 0.98 8.50
C LYS A 294 2.83 0.08 8.41
N LEU A 295 1.73 0.63 7.88
CA LEU A 295 0.41 0.00 7.80
C LEU A 295 0.26 -0.88 6.56
N ILE A 296 1.15 -1.85 6.40
CA ILE A 296 1.03 -2.89 5.37
C ILE A 296 0.50 -4.14 6.05
N ASN A 297 -0.80 -4.37 5.92
CA ASN A 297 -1.46 -5.55 6.42
C ASN A 297 -2.23 -6.23 5.27
N TYR A 298 -1.74 -7.39 4.84
CA TYR A 298 -2.42 -8.19 3.83
C TYR A 298 -3.55 -9.01 4.49
N GLN A 299 -4.75 -8.92 3.94
CA GLN A 299 -5.92 -9.60 4.50
C GLN A 299 -5.78 -11.11 4.43
N LYS A 300 -6.25 -11.81 5.47
CA LYS A 300 -6.44 -13.25 5.43
C LYS A 300 -7.77 -13.54 4.76
N ASP A 301 -7.70 -14.18 3.62
CA ASP A 301 -8.85 -14.81 2.99
C ASP A 301 -8.67 -16.33 3.00
N GLU A 302 -9.63 -17.07 3.54
CA GLU A 302 -9.52 -18.54 3.68
C GLU A 302 -9.44 -19.26 2.32
N ASP A 303 -9.85 -18.57 1.25
CA ASP A 303 -9.86 -19.04 -0.12
C ASP A 303 -8.65 -18.61 -0.97
N THR A 304 -7.65 -17.93 -0.39
CA THR A 304 -6.49 -17.43 -1.14
C THR A 304 -5.23 -18.28 -0.93
N THR A 305 -4.37 -18.29 -1.95
CA THR A 305 -3.04 -18.89 -1.87
C THR A 305 -1.99 -17.79 -1.86
N HIS A 306 -1.09 -17.84 -0.89
CA HIS A 306 -0.05 -16.83 -0.69
C HIS A 306 1.33 -17.34 -1.13
N LYS A 307 2.10 -16.51 -1.83
CA LYS A 307 3.49 -16.79 -2.21
C LYS A 307 4.38 -15.56 -2.00
N LEU A 308 5.64 -15.81 -1.70
CA LEU A 308 6.67 -14.78 -1.55
C LEU A 308 7.84 -15.02 -2.50
N TYR A 309 8.34 -13.92 -3.03
CA TYR A 309 9.48 -13.91 -3.94
C TYR A 309 10.49 -12.90 -3.42
N PHE A 310 11.70 -13.36 -3.14
CA PHE A 310 12.81 -12.49 -2.82
C PHE A 310 13.50 -12.02 -4.09
N ILE A 311 13.94 -10.76 -4.11
CA ILE A 311 14.79 -10.23 -5.17
C ILE A 311 16.06 -9.64 -4.56
N ASP A 312 17.16 -9.83 -5.28
CA ASP A 312 18.50 -9.36 -4.92
C ASP A 312 19.21 -8.98 -6.22
N TYR A 313 19.77 -7.77 -6.24
CA TYR A 313 20.48 -7.23 -7.39
C TYR A 313 21.68 -6.42 -6.91
N ASP A 314 22.82 -6.67 -7.53
CA ASP A 314 24.09 -6.00 -7.26
C ASP A 314 24.93 -6.03 -8.54
N ASP A 315 25.05 -4.87 -9.19
CA ASP A 315 25.77 -4.74 -10.46
C ASP A 315 26.36 -3.32 -10.61
N ILE A 316 27.23 -3.14 -11.62
CA ILE A 316 27.81 -1.84 -11.96
C ILE A 316 27.22 -1.36 -13.29
N ILE A 317 26.51 -0.23 -13.23
CA ILE A 317 25.88 0.43 -14.37
C ILE A 317 26.66 1.70 -14.70
N LEU A 318 27.27 1.75 -15.89
CA LEU A 318 28.10 2.89 -16.34
C LEU A 318 29.17 3.37 -15.33
N GLY A 319 29.74 2.44 -14.56
CA GLY A 319 30.81 2.74 -13.59
C GLY A 319 30.33 3.12 -12.19
N GLU A 320 29.02 3.23 -11.97
CA GLU A 320 28.41 3.39 -10.64
C GLU A 320 27.69 2.10 -10.22
N ARG A 321 27.75 1.76 -8.94
CA ARG A 321 27.11 0.54 -8.43
C ARG A 321 25.62 0.77 -8.20
N LEU A 322 24.81 -0.19 -8.61
CA LEU A 322 23.39 -0.27 -8.30
C LEU A 322 23.15 -1.53 -7.48
N LYS A 323 22.73 -1.35 -6.23
CA LYS A 323 22.42 -2.45 -5.32
C LYS A 323 21.04 -2.26 -4.70
N PHE A 324 20.18 -3.27 -4.82
CA PHE A 324 18.88 -3.28 -4.18
C PHE A 324 18.41 -4.69 -3.85
N GLN A 325 17.60 -4.77 -2.80
CA GLN A 325 16.96 -6.00 -2.35
C GLN A 325 15.49 -5.76 -2.11
N GLY A 326 14.65 -6.78 -2.22
CA GLY A 326 13.22 -6.57 -2.05
C GLY A 326 12.42 -7.85 -1.99
N TYR A 327 11.12 -7.68 -1.97
CA TYR A 327 10.21 -8.80 -2.02
C TYR A 327 8.94 -8.49 -2.79
N PHE A 328 8.31 -9.55 -3.30
CA PHE A 328 6.94 -9.54 -3.76
C PHE A 328 6.09 -10.52 -2.96
N PHE A 329 4.88 -10.09 -2.66
CA PHE A 329 3.80 -10.88 -2.10
C PHE A 329 2.74 -11.08 -3.19
N SER A 330 2.35 -12.33 -3.42
CA SER A 330 1.26 -12.70 -4.32
C SER A 330 0.13 -13.36 -3.53
N GLN A 331 -1.09 -12.83 -3.69
CA GLN A 331 -2.34 -13.32 -3.13
C GLN A 331 -3.27 -13.78 -4.25
N ILE A 332 -3.22 -15.07 -4.56
CA ILE A 332 -4.00 -15.63 -5.67
C ILE A 332 -5.48 -15.72 -5.28
N ALA A 333 -6.36 -15.45 -6.25
CA ALA A 333 -7.82 -15.50 -6.21
C ALA A 333 -8.54 -14.26 -5.64
N ARG A 334 -7.88 -13.40 -4.84
CA ARG A 334 -8.48 -12.15 -4.37
C ARG A 334 -7.49 -11.00 -4.43
N GLY A 335 -7.98 -9.84 -4.89
CA GLY A 335 -7.19 -8.60 -4.93
C GLY A 335 -6.69 -8.19 -3.54
N ILE A 336 -5.47 -7.70 -3.48
CA ILE A 336 -4.90 -7.11 -2.26
C ILE A 336 -5.68 -5.85 -1.92
N LYS A 337 -6.00 -5.73 -0.63
CA LYS A 337 -6.66 -4.56 -0.04
C LYS A 337 -5.77 -3.92 1.03
N PRO A 338 -5.79 -2.59 1.16
CA PRO A 338 -6.48 -1.66 0.26
C PRO A 338 -5.87 -1.64 -1.15
N LEU A 339 -6.64 -1.18 -2.14
CA LEU A 339 -6.23 -1.22 -3.55
C LEU A 339 -4.92 -0.46 -3.82
N GLU A 340 -4.58 0.51 -2.99
CA GLU A 340 -3.35 1.30 -3.04
C GLU A 340 -2.10 0.50 -2.65
N LEU A 341 -2.21 -0.74 -2.16
CA LEU A 341 -1.06 -1.64 -1.98
C LEU A 341 -0.74 -2.46 -3.24
N ASN A 342 -1.57 -2.39 -4.29
CA ASN A 342 -1.29 -3.11 -5.53
C ASN A 342 -0.14 -2.46 -6.29
N GLY A 343 0.86 -3.24 -6.67
CA GLY A 343 2.01 -2.73 -7.40
C GLY A 343 3.33 -2.96 -6.67
N VAL A 344 4.26 -2.03 -6.88
CA VAL A 344 5.57 -2.03 -6.24
C VAL A 344 5.90 -0.65 -5.70
N GLN A 345 6.45 -0.58 -4.49
CA GLN A 345 7.01 0.65 -3.93
C GLN A 345 8.54 0.56 -3.90
N VAL A 346 9.21 1.54 -4.49
CA VAL A 346 10.66 1.68 -4.40
C VAL A 346 11.01 2.58 -3.22
N ARG A 347 11.98 2.15 -2.42
CA ARG A 347 12.38 2.79 -1.18
C ARG A 347 13.86 3.11 -1.23
N LEU A 348 14.18 4.39 -1.14
CA LEU A 348 15.55 4.87 -1.08
C LEU A 348 15.82 5.33 0.34
N ARG A 349 16.88 4.83 0.98
CA ARG A 349 17.23 5.17 2.38
C ARG A 349 16.06 4.93 3.35
N ASN A 350 15.31 3.85 3.12
CA ASN A 350 14.10 3.50 3.86
C ASN A 350 12.98 4.55 3.79
N VAL A 351 12.95 5.42 2.77
CA VAL A 351 11.84 6.33 2.48
C VAL A 351 11.18 5.90 1.17
N GLY A 352 9.85 5.81 1.16
CA GLY A 352 9.10 5.52 -0.06
C GLY A 352 9.21 6.66 -1.07
N ILE A 353 9.55 6.34 -2.31
CA ILE A 353 9.54 7.27 -3.44
C ILE A 353 8.22 7.05 -4.17
N GLY A 354 7.25 7.94 -3.94
CA GLY A 354 5.85 7.69 -4.31
C GLY A 354 5.19 6.62 -3.44
N GLY A 355 3.88 6.47 -3.65
CA GLY A 355 3.12 5.29 -3.23
C GLY A 355 3.47 4.05 -4.04
N TYR A 356 2.67 3.00 -3.92
CA TYR A 356 2.84 1.81 -4.77
C TYR A 356 2.48 2.13 -6.21
N ASP A 357 3.38 1.79 -7.14
CA ASP A 357 3.13 1.90 -8.56
C ASP A 357 2.43 0.63 -9.08
N SER A 358 1.11 0.75 -9.25
CA SER A 358 0.25 -0.31 -9.82
C SER A 358 0.61 -0.73 -11.26
N THR A 359 1.42 0.08 -11.97
CA THR A 359 1.93 -0.25 -13.31
C THR A 359 3.23 -1.05 -13.28
N PHE A 360 3.82 -1.25 -12.10
CA PHE A 360 5.08 -1.94 -11.90
C PHE A 360 6.23 -1.36 -12.73
N LEU A 361 6.46 -0.06 -12.59
CA LEU A 361 7.42 0.71 -13.39
C LEU A 361 7.12 0.56 -14.88
N LYS A 362 5.87 0.81 -15.30
CA LYS A 362 5.43 0.77 -16.70
C LYS A 362 5.58 -0.60 -17.38
N TYR A 363 5.23 -1.67 -16.67
CA TYR A 363 5.19 -3.03 -17.22
C TYR A 363 4.01 -3.23 -18.18
N TYR A 364 4.11 -2.75 -19.43
CA TYR A 364 2.99 -2.76 -20.37
C TYR A 364 2.76 -4.11 -21.08
N LYS A 365 3.72 -5.04 -21.07
CA LYS A 365 3.68 -6.18 -21.98
C LYS A 365 2.65 -7.26 -21.64
N ARG A 366 2.19 -7.39 -20.38
CA ARG A 366 1.39 -8.55 -19.93
C ARG A 366 0.55 -8.31 -18.66
N ILE A 367 0.06 -7.10 -18.42
CA ILE A 367 -0.87 -6.90 -17.30
C ILE A 367 -2.21 -7.54 -17.67
N GLU A 368 -2.43 -8.77 -17.25
CA GLU A 368 -3.79 -9.26 -17.00
C GLU A 368 -4.36 -8.40 -15.87
N THR A 369 -5.28 -7.50 -16.20
CA THR A 369 -5.84 -6.46 -15.33
C THR A 369 -6.37 -6.96 -13.99
N ILE A 370 -6.71 -8.25 -13.89
CA ILE A 370 -7.21 -8.89 -12.67
C ILE A 370 -6.05 -9.37 -11.79
N ARG A 371 -5.00 -9.97 -12.39
CA ARG A 371 -3.90 -10.60 -11.64
C ARG A 371 -2.87 -9.61 -11.15
N SER A 372 -2.75 -8.44 -11.77
CA SER A 372 -1.92 -7.34 -11.22
C SER A 372 -2.39 -6.91 -9.84
N LYS A 373 -3.68 -7.03 -9.55
CA LYS A 373 -4.25 -6.75 -8.21
C LYS A 373 -3.90 -7.81 -7.17
N TRP A 374 -3.23 -8.89 -7.55
CA TRP A 374 -2.82 -9.95 -6.62
C TRP A 374 -1.41 -9.72 -6.10
N ILE A 375 -0.69 -8.73 -6.61
CA ILE A 375 0.74 -8.56 -6.34
C ILE A 375 0.99 -7.22 -5.67
N SER A 376 1.75 -7.28 -4.57
CA SER A 376 2.32 -6.13 -3.85
C SER A 376 3.80 -6.39 -3.64
N GLY A 377 4.64 -5.37 -3.66
CA GLY A 377 6.07 -5.54 -3.37
C GLY A 377 6.75 -4.27 -2.89
N GLU A 378 7.85 -4.44 -2.17
CA GLU A 378 8.74 -3.35 -1.77
C GLU A 378 10.16 -3.66 -2.23
N ILE A 379 10.81 -2.65 -2.82
CA ILE A 379 12.21 -2.68 -3.22
C ILE A 379 12.96 -1.67 -2.37
N PHE A 380 14.03 -2.11 -1.74
CA PHE A 380 14.91 -1.30 -0.92
C PHE A 380 16.24 -1.11 -1.66
N VAL A 381 16.53 0.13 -2.03
CA VAL A 381 17.77 0.52 -2.69
C VAL A 381 18.81 0.81 -1.62
N ASP A 382 19.89 0.02 -1.65
CA ASP A 382 21.00 0.14 -0.72
C ASP A 382 22.12 1.03 -1.30
N GLU A 383 22.31 1.03 -2.63
CA GLU A 383 23.30 1.88 -3.32
C GLU A 383 22.80 2.25 -4.73
N GLY A 384 22.93 3.53 -5.12
CA GLY A 384 22.55 4.03 -6.44
C GLY A 384 21.11 4.55 -6.55
N LEU A 385 20.65 4.82 -7.78
CA LEU A 385 19.31 5.35 -8.12
C LEU A 385 19.06 6.80 -7.65
N GLU A 386 20.02 7.36 -6.94
CA GLU A 386 19.96 8.69 -6.36
C GLU A 386 20.13 9.83 -7.35
N SER A 387 20.83 9.55 -8.46
CA SER A 387 20.92 10.38 -9.66
C SER A 387 19.59 10.44 -10.39
N ALA A 388 18.81 9.35 -10.35
CA ALA A 388 17.52 9.24 -11.00
C ALA A 388 16.40 9.97 -10.26
N LEU A 389 16.56 10.34 -8.99
CA LEU A 389 15.48 10.94 -8.21
C LEU A 389 15.13 12.35 -8.71
N ASN A 390 13.85 12.58 -9.02
CA ASN A 390 13.36 13.89 -9.43
C ASN A 390 13.34 14.87 -8.25
N ILE A 391 13.16 16.16 -8.56
CA ILE A 391 13.20 17.25 -7.58
C ILE A 391 12.06 17.11 -6.53
N ASP A 392 10.90 16.59 -6.93
CA ASP A 392 9.77 16.28 -6.05
C ASP A 392 10.07 15.18 -5.01
N ARG A 393 11.11 14.37 -5.25
CA ARG A 393 11.44 13.16 -4.49
C ARG A 393 10.28 12.17 -4.35
N ASP A 394 9.39 12.20 -5.31
CA ASP A 394 8.21 11.33 -5.37
C ASP A 394 8.18 10.50 -6.66
N SER A 395 9.13 10.77 -7.57
CA SER A 395 9.28 10.05 -8.83
C SER A 395 10.74 9.96 -9.27
N PHE A 396 10.99 9.09 -10.24
CA PHE A 396 12.31 8.94 -10.87
C PHE A 396 12.29 9.49 -12.30
N ASN A 397 13.43 9.99 -12.76
CA ASN A 397 13.71 10.25 -14.15
C ASN A 397 13.86 8.92 -14.89
N GLU A 398 12.89 8.63 -15.75
CA GLU A 398 12.80 7.35 -16.44
C GLU A 398 13.87 7.12 -17.51
N HIS A 399 14.64 8.14 -17.87
CA HIS A 399 15.75 8.07 -18.83
C HIS A 399 17.09 7.78 -18.15
N GLU A 400 17.13 7.73 -16.82
CA GLU A 400 18.35 7.44 -16.07
C GLU A 400 18.66 5.94 -16.08
N GLU A 401 19.95 5.60 -16.15
CA GLU A 401 20.43 4.25 -16.43
C GLU A 401 20.23 3.27 -15.28
N HIS A 402 20.39 3.71 -14.02
CA HIS A 402 20.05 2.89 -12.86
C HIS A 402 18.54 2.62 -12.81
N TYR A 403 17.71 3.61 -13.17
CA TYR A 403 16.27 3.40 -13.26
C TYR A 403 15.91 2.38 -14.35
N LYS A 404 16.54 2.47 -15.53
CA LYS A 404 16.36 1.49 -16.61
C LYS A 404 16.81 0.09 -16.21
N ALA A 405 17.93 -0.04 -15.50
CA ALA A 405 18.43 -1.31 -15.01
C ALA A 405 17.47 -1.95 -14.00
N LEU A 406 17.00 -1.18 -13.01
CA LEU A 406 15.96 -1.58 -12.07
C LEU A 406 14.69 -2.03 -12.80
N GLN A 407 14.19 -1.21 -13.72
CA GLN A 407 13.00 -1.50 -14.52
C GLN A 407 13.12 -2.81 -15.28
N LYS A 408 14.24 -3.01 -15.98
CA LYS A 408 14.49 -4.23 -16.76
C LYS A 408 14.50 -5.48 -15.87
N PHE A 409 15.29 -5.45 -14.79
CA PHE A 409 15.36 -6.56 -13.84
C PHE A 409 13.98 -6.89 -13.26
N LEU A 410 13.24 -5.86 -12.86
CA LEU A 410 11.91 -6.01 -12.30
C LEU A 410 10.94 -6.66 -13.29
N HIS A 411 10.97 -6.22 -14.54
CA HIS A 411 10.09 -6.72 -15.60
C HIS A 411 10.35 -8.19 -15.92
N GLU A 412 11.61 -8.62 -15.86
CA GLU A 412 11.99 -10.03 -15.98
C GLU A 412 11.44 -10.86 -14.81
N LYS A 413 11.61 -10.39 -13.57
CA LYS A 413 11.07 -11.06 -12.38
C LYS A 413 9.55 -11.10 -12.32
N LEU A 414 8.88 -10.02 -12.71
CA LEU A 414 7.42 -9.99 -12.76
C LEU A 414 6.86 -10.99 -13.77
N HIS A 415 7.55 -11.21 -14.89
CA HIS A 415 7.14 -12.24 -15.85
C HIS A 415 7.12 -13.63 -15.22
N GLU A 416 8.15 -13.99 -14.45
CA GLU A 416 8.22 -15.23 -13.68
C GLU A 416 7.04 -15.33 -12.67
N ILE A 417 6.83 -14.27 -11.89
CA ILE A 417 5.79 -14.22 -10.84
C ILE A 417 4.37 -14.32 -11.42
N PHE A 418 4.09 -13.63 -12.52
CA PHE A 418 2.77 -13.67 -13.17
C PHE A 418 2.47 -15.05 -13.75
N ASN A 419 3.45 -15.72 -14.36
CA ASN A 419 3.28 -17.09 -14.84
C ASN A 419 2.99 -18.05 -13.67
N ASP A 420 3.78 -17.97 -12.61
CA ASP A 420 3.59 -18.81 -11.42
C ASP A 420 2.24 -18.57 -10.72
N SER A 421 1.78 -17.31 -10.69
CA SER A 421 0.47 -16.94 -10.15
C SER A 421 -0.68 -17.46 -11.04
N ARG A 422 -0.50 -17.46 -12.36
CA ARG A 422 -1.48 -18.01 -13.31
C ARG A 422 -1.62 -19.52 -13.15
N ASP A 423 -0.50 -20.23 -13.10
CA ASP A 423 -0.46 -21.69 -13.02
C ASP A 423 -1.03 -22.18 -11.66
N ALA A 424 -0.75 -21.44 -10.58
CA ALA A 424 -1.37 -21.68 -9.29
C ALA A 424 -2.89 -21.41 -9.30
N ALA A 425 -3.35 -20.33 -9.93
CA ALA A 425 -4.78 -20.05 -10.06
C ALA A 425 -5.53 -21.13 -10.86
N GLN A 426 -4.91 -21.64 -11.93
CA GLN A 426 -5.47 -22.75 -12.71
C GLN A 426 -5.57 -24.02 -11.86
N SER A 427 -4.55 -24.31 -11.05
CA SER A 427 -4.55 -25.46 -10.15
C SER A 427 -5.66 -25.38 -9.10
N VAL A 428 -5.83 -24.22 -8.46
CA VAL A 428 -6.92 -23.97 -7.49
C VAL A 428 -8.30 -24.11 -8.14
N ASN A 429 -8.48 -23.59 -9.36
CA ASN A 429 -9.74 -23.73 -10.08
C ASN A 429 -10.06 -25.20 -10.42
N ASN A 430 -9.05 -25.97 -10.86
CA ASN A 430 -9.21 -27.39 -11.15
C ASN A 430 -9.59 -28.19 -9.89
N GLU A 431 -8.95 -27.91 -8.74
CA GLU A 431 -9.32 -28.52 -7.45
C GLU A 431 -10.74 -28.15 -7.02
N LYS A 432 -11.14 -26.87 -7.14
CA LYS A 432 -12.51 -26.43 -6.85
C LYS A 432 -13.53 -27.13 -7.76
N HIS A 433 -13.21 -27.34 -9.03
CA HIS A 433 -14.06 -28.09 -9.95
C HIS A 433 -14.20 -29.55 -9.53
N LYS A 434 -13.09 -30.23 -9.22
CA LYS A 434 -13.09 -31.63 -8.77
C LYS A 434 -13.86 -31.81 -7.45
N ASN A 435 -13.67 -30.92 -6.48
CA ASN A 435 -14.38 -30.97 -5.21
C ASN A 435 -15.88 -30.73 -5.37
N LYS A 436 -16.29 -29.82 -6.26
CA LYS A 436 -17.71 -29.62 -6.60
C LYS A 436 -18.33 -30.85 -7.27
N GLU A 437 -17.58 -31.55 -8.12
CA GLU A 437 -18.03 -32.81 -8.71
C GLU A 437 -18.22 -33.90 -7.66
N ILE A 438 -17.25 -34.09 -6.75
CA ILE A 438 -17.34 -35.03 -5.62
C ILE A 438 -18.51 -34.68 -4.69
N GLU A 439 -18.71 -33.41 -4.36
CA GLU A 439 -19.82 -32.98 -3.51
C GLU A 439 -21.18 -33.17 -4.18
N LYS A 440 -21.26 -32.91 -5.50
CA LYS A 440 -22.46 -33.20 -6.31
C LYS A 440 -22.76 -34.69 -6.30
N GLU A 441 -21.74 -35.54 -6.49
CA GLU A 441 -21.89 -36.99 -6.42
C GLU A 441 -22.40 -37.46 -5.05
N ARG A 442 -21.80 -36.98 -3.95
CA ARG A 442 -22.28 -37.31 -2.60
C ARG A 442 -23.71 -36.86 -2.33
N ARG A 443 -24.12 -35.70 -2.85
CA ARG A 443 -25.50 -35.20 -2.74
C ARG A 443 -26.48 -36.10 -3.51
N ILE A 444 -26.07 -36.59 -4.68
CA ILE A 444 -26.86 -37.56 -5.45
C ILE A 444 -26.97 -38.87 -4.67
N GLU A 445 -25.85 -39.43 -4.19
CA GLU A 445 -25.85 -40.67 -3.40
C GLU A 445 -26.70 -40.58 -2.14
N SER A 446 -26.60 -39.49 -1.39
CA SER A 446 -27.42 -39.28 -0.19
C SER A 446 -28.91 -39.16 -0.52
N SER A 447 -29.27 -38.42 -1.57
CA SER A 447 -30.67 -38.31 -2.03
C SER A 447 -31.23 -39.68 -2.44
N ILE A 448 -30.44 -40.49 -3.15
CA ILE A 448 -30.83 -41.83 -3.56
C ILE A 448 -30.98 -42.74 -2.32
N ASN A 449 -30.02 -42.70 -1.38
CA ASN A 449 -30.05 -43.54 -0.17
C ASN A 449 -31.22 -43.19 0.76
N GLU A 450 -31.56 -41.91 0.90
CA GLU A 450 -32.70 -41.44 1.69
C GLU A 450 -34.04 -41.91 1.09
N ILE A 451 -34.14 -41.95 -0.24
CA ILE A 451 -35.32 -42.43 -0.95
C ILE A 451 -35.43 -43.97 -0.93
N ILE A 452 -34.30 -44.69 -0.87
CA ILE A 452 -34.24 -46.15 -0.96
C ILE A 452 -34.30 -46.87 0.41
N ASN A 453 -34.24 -46.15 1.54
CA ASN A 453 -34.34 -46.72 2.90
C ASN A 453 -33.40 -47.94 3.11
N ASN A 454 -32.17 -47.87 2.60
CA ASN A 454 -31.16 -48.96 2.68
C ASN A 454 -31.61 -50.32 2.11
N SER A 455 -32.62 -50.35 1.23
CA SER A 455 -33.15 -51.61 0.68
C SER A 455 -32.31 -52.17 -0.48
N TYR A 456 -31.42 -51.37 -1.07
CA TYR A 456 -30.57 -51.72 -2.21
C TYR A 456 -29.14 -51.20 -2.03
N ASN A 457 -28.15 -51.96 -2.48
CA ASN A 457 -26.74 -51.56 -2.54
C ASN A 457 -26.43 -50.90 -3.90
N ILE A 458 -25.72 -49.77 -3.88
CA ILE A 458 -25.41 -49.00 -5.10
C ILE A 458 -23.94 -49.23 -5.48
N ASN A 459 -23.69 -49.66 -6.71
CA ASN A 459 -22.37 -49.90 -7.26
C ASN A 459 -22.15 -49.06 -8.53
N ARG A 460 -20.90 -48.70 -8.82
CA ARG A 460 -20.54 -47.99 -10.06
C ARG A 460 -19.57 -48.84 -10.87
N LYS A 461 -19.84 -49.00 -12.17
CA LYS A 461 -18.99 -49.80 -13.06
C LYS A 461 -19.09 -49.30 -14.49
N ALA A 462 -17.95 -49.18 -15.18
CA ALA A 462 -17.94 -48.95 -16.63
C ALA A 462 -18.38 -50.22 -17.36
N ILE A 463 -19.49 -50.15 -18.09
CA ILE A 463 -20.05 -51.24 -18.89
C ILE A 463 -20.08 -50.75 -20.33
N GLU A 464 -19.06 -51.12 -21.12
CA GLU A 464 -18.82 -50.59 -22.46
C GLU A 464 -19.88 -51.01 -23.51
N ASN A 465 -20.70 -52.03 -23.21
CA ASN A 465 -21.71 -52.58 -24.11
C ASN A 465 -23.17 -52.38 -23.64
N SER A 466 -23.43 -51.47 -22.69
CA SER A 466 -24.79 -51.14 -22.26
C SER A 466 -25.13 -49.68 -22.59
N ALA A 467 -26.28 -49.47 -23.23
CA ALA A 467 -26.83 -48.13 -23.49
C ALA A 467 -27.59 -47.54 -22.29
N GLU A 468 -27.77 -48.32 -21.22
CA GLU A 468 -28.53 -47.92 -20.04
C GLU A 468 -27.60 -47.31 -18.99
N PHE A 469 -27.99 -46.12 -18.49
CA PHE A 469 -27.25 -45.38 -17.46
C PHE A 469 -27.41 -45.98 -16.06
N ILE A 470 -28.56 -46.62 -15.80
CA ILE A 470 -28.92 -47.25 -14.53
C ILE A 470 -29.39 -48.67 -14.81
N ILE A 471 -28.71 -49.67 -14.22
CA ILE A 471 -29.09 -51.08 -14.30
C ILE A 471 -29.55 -51.53 -12.91
N ILE A 472 -30.80 -51.99 -12.81
CA ILE A 472 -31.40 -52.41 -11.54
C ILE A 472 -31.47 -53.94 -11.51
N ASP A 473 -30.69 -54.55 -10.61
CA ASP A 473 -30.79 -55.97 -10.25
C ASP A 473 -31.71 -56.11 -9.05
N GLN A 474 -32.95 -56.52 -9.32
CA GLN A 474 -33.99 -56.68 -8.31
C GLN A 474 -33.77 -57.88 -7.38
N GLU A 475 -33.09 -58.94 -7.85
CA GLU A 475 -32.87 -60.17 -7.09
C GLU A 475 -31.77 -59.99 -6.05
N ASN A 476 -30.65 -59.37 -6.44
CA ASN A 476 -29.52 -59.11 -5.54
C ASN A 476 -29.61 -57.75 -4.85
N LYS A 477 -30.72 -57.03 -5.06
CA LYS A 477 -30.95 -55.67 -4.56
C LYS A 477 -29.78 -54.73 -4.87
N ASN A 478 -29.28 -54.75 -6.10
CA ASN A 478 -28.15 -53.93 -6.53
C ASN A 478 -28.58 -52.93 -7.61
N ILE A 479 -28.14 -51.67 -7.50
CA ILE A 479 -28.29 -50.66 -8.56
C ILE A 479 -26.90 -50.34 -9.08
N THR A 480 -26.65 -50.55 -10.36
CA THR A 480 -25.37 -50.25 -11.01
C THR A 480 -25.48 -49.01 -11.89
N LEU A 481 -24.69 -47.98 -11.57
CA LEU A 481 -24.55 -46.78 -12.41
C LEU A 481 -23.43 -46.99 -13.43
N ASN A 482 -23.74 -46.83 -14.71
CA ASN A 482 -22.82 -47.09 -15.80
C ASN A 482 -21.93 -45.86 -16.13
N GLU A 483 -20.65 -45.93 -15.80
CA GLU A 483 -19.71 -44.81 -15.94
C GLU A 483 -19.17 -44.62 -17.36
N SER A 484 -19.39 -45.57 -18.28
CA SER A 484 -18.92 -45.47 -19.68
C SER A 484 -19.72 -44.45 -20.52
N ILE A 485 -20.87 -43.97 -20.00
CA ILE A 485 -21.75 -43.03 -20.68
C ILE A 485 -21.45 -41.60 -20.22
N THR A 486 -20.73 -40.82 -21.04
CA THR A 486 -20.41 -39.41 -20.76
C THR A 486 -21.44 -38.46 -21.37
N PHE A 487 -22.09 -37.62 -20.55
CA PHE A 487 -23.05 -36.62 -21.01
C PHE A 487 -22.41 -35.24 -21.20
N SER A 488 -22.43 -34.72 -22.44
CA SER A 488 -21.89 -33.38 -22.74
C SER A 488 -22.79 -32.24 -22.23
N ARG A 489 -22.12 -31.20 -21.72
CA ARG A 489 -22.58 -30.08 -20.88
C ARG A 489 -23.74 -29.23 -21.45
N LYS A 490 -24.81 -29.04 -20.64
CA LYS A 490 -25.22 -27.75 -19.97
C LYS A 490 -26.68 -27.78 -19.44
N LYS A 491 -26.81 -27.74 -18.11
CA LYS A 491 -27.93 -27.23 -17.27
C LYS A 491 -29.39 -27.73 -17.38
N LYS A 492 -29.85 -28.51 -18.38
CA LYS A 492 -31.26 -29.03 -18.40
C LYS A 492 -31.47 -30.48 -17.91
N LYS A 493 -30.42 -31.31 -17.87
CA LYS A 493 -30.56 -32.76 -17.59
C LYS A 493 -30.75 -33.14 -16.12
N ASP A 494 -30.07 -32.45 -15.20
CA ASP A 494 -30.15 -32.75 -13.76
C ASP A 494 -31.55 -32.46 -13.17
N GLU A 495 -32.30 -31.55 -13.81
CA GLU A 495 -33.66 -31.17 -13.39
C GLU A 495 -34.69 -32.17 -13.93
N ILE A 496 -34.51 -32.64 -15.18
CA ILE A 496 -35.34 -33.68 -15.80
C ILE A 496 -35.17 -35.03 -15.09
N ILE A 497 -33.94 -35.41 -14.72
CA ILE A 497 -33.68 -36.68 -14.02
C ILE A 497 -34.34 -36.68 -12.63
N LYS A 498 -34.27 -35.56 -11.89
CA LYS A 498 -34.98 -35.41 -10.60
C LYS A 498 -36.50 -35.51 -10.74
N GLN A 499 -37.08 -34.93 -11.80
CA GLN A 499 -38.52 -34.99 -12.05
C GLN A 499 -38.99 -36.39 -12.45
N ILE A 500 -38.18 -37.13 -13.22
CA ILE A 500 -38.45 -38.52 -13.60
C ILE A 500 -38.36 -39.45 -12.39
N GLU A 501 -37.38 -39.26 -11.51
CA GLU A 501 -37.26 -40.01 -10.26
C GLU A 501 -38.45 -39.76 -9.32
N LEU A 502 -38.87 -38.50 -9.14
CA LEU A 502 -40.04 -38.15 -8.33
C LEU A 502 -41.34 -38.76 -8.88
N ALA A 503 -41.51 -38.78 -10.21
CA ALA A 503 -42.66 -39.40 -10.87
C ALA A 503 -42.70 -40.93 -10.66
N TYR A 504 -41.55 -41.58 -10.69
CA TYR A 504 -41.43 -43.02 -10.44
C TYR A 504 -41.80 -43.39 -9.00
N PHE A 505 -41.29 -42.65 -8.00
CA PHE A 505 -41.59 -42.93 -6.60
C PHE A 505 -43.04 -42.58 -6.21
N THR A 506 -43.59 -41.47 -6.73
CA THR A 506 -45.01 -41.09 -6.53
C THR A 506 -45.95 -42.16 -7.08
N SER A 507 -45.60 -42.78 -8.21
CA SER A 507 -46.43 -43.86 -8.77
C SER A 507 -46.48 -45.10 -7.87
N ARG A 508 -45.39 -45.43 -7.17
CA ARG A 508 -45.27 -46.61 -6.30
C ARG A 508 -45.94 -46.45 -4.93
N GLU A 509 -45.96 -45.25 -4.35
CA GLU A 509 -46.60 -44.97 -3.05
C GLU A 509 -48.13 -44.92 -3.14
N PHE A 510 -48.67 -44.33 -4.21
CA PHE A 510 -50.11 -44.05 -4.32
C PHE A 510 -50.93 -45.16 -5.01
N THR A 511 -50.30 -46.23 -5.49
CA THR A 511 -51.03 -47.34 -6.15
C THR A 511 -50.53 -48.71 -5.69
N LYS A 512 -51.49 -49.59 -5.35
CA LYS A 512 -51.22 -50.93 -4.81
C LYS A 512 -50.99 -51.97 -5.90
N ASP A 513 -51.61 -51.78 -7.06
CA ASP A 513 -51.49 -52.65 -8.23
C ASP A 513 -50.43 -52.16 -9.22
N GLU A 514 -49.70 -53.09 -9.82
CA GLU A 514 -48.55 -52.80 -10.68
C GLU A 514 -48.97 -52.19 -12.03
N THR A 515 -50.16 -52.56 -12.51
CA THR A 515 -50.73 -52.03 -13.75
C THR A 515 -51.11 -50.55 -13.60
N GLU A 516 -51.62 -50.16 -12.42
CA GLU A 516 -51.93 -48.76 -12.10
C GLU A 516 -50.67 -47.93 -11.86
N ARG A 517 -49.63 -48.50 -11.21
CA ARG A 517 -48.31 -47.85 -11.05
C ARG A 517 -47.74 -47.46 -12.40
N HIS A 518 -47.71 -48.41 -13.33
CA HIS A 518 -47.13 -48.19 -14.65
C HIS A 518 -47.90 -47.12 -15.43
N LYS A 519 -49.25 -47.13 -15.37
CA LYS A 519 -50.07 -46.09 -16.01
C LYS A 519 -49.86 -44.70 -15.39
N LEU A 520 -49.81 -44.61 -14.07
CA LEU A 520 -49.60 -43.34 -13.36
C LEU A 520 -48.20 -42.79 -13.62
N PHE A 521 -47.18 -43.65 -13.63
CA PHE A 521 -45.80 -43.29 -14.00
C PHE A 521 -45.74 -42.73 -15.42
N LEU A 522 -46.27 -43.46 -16.41
CA LEU A 522 -46.26 -43.00 -17.80
C LEU A 522 -47.04 -41.69 -18.01
N LYS A 523 -48.14 -41.48 -17.28
CA LYS A 523 -48.90 -40.22 -17.31
C LYS A 523 -48.07 -39.04 -16.78
N LEU A 524 -47.38 -39.22 -15.65
CA LEU A 524 -46.53 -38.20 -15.04
C LEU A 524 -45.30 -37.91 -15.91
N ILE A 525 -44.67 -38.94 -16.49
CA ILE A 525 -43.57 -38.79 -17.45
C ILE A 525 -44.02 -38.02 -18.69
N LYS A 526 -45.23 -38.26 -19.20
CA LYS A 526 -45.76 -37.54 -20.35
C LYS A 526 -45.97 -36.05 -20.07
N GLN A 527 -46.42 -35.67 -18.87
CA GLN A 527 -46.55 -34.27 -18.42
C GLN A 527 -45.20 -33.55 -18.17
N ILE A 528 -44.10 -34.29 -18.00
CA ILE A 528 -42.73 -33.74 -17.87
C ILE A 528 -42.10 -33.47 -19.25
N ILE A 529 -42.59 -34.16 -20.29
CA ILE A 529 -42.04 -34.13 -21.65
C ILE A 529 -42.80 -33.14 -22.56
N GLU A 530 -44.10 -32.92 -22.33
CA GLU A 530 -44.90 -31.82 -22.94
C GLU A 530 -44.59 -30.48 -22.26
#